data_AF-A0A363U4T3-F1
#
_entry.id   AF-A0A363U4T3-F1
#
_cell.length_a   1.000
_cell.length_b   1.000
_cell.length_c   1.000
_cell.angle_alpha   90.00
_cell.angle_beta   90.00
_cell.angle_gamma   90.00
#
_symmetry.space_group_name_H-M   'P 1'
#
loop_
_entity.id
_entity.type
_entity.pdbx_description
1 polymer ?
#
loop_
_entity_poly.entity_id
_entity_poly.type
_entity_poly.pdbx_seq_one_letter_code
_entity_poly.pdbx_strand_id
1 'polypeptide(L)'
;MPQKPAKSKIDPTWDVDELKLCPESGHIMARYKIFPDTDFYLDRCGNCNGIWFDKHEWDALVERNLHDNVNEFFTRPWQDDIHATERHNHMHRIYLEKLGSEDYERIRQVREWLMDHPRRGMLLAFLQADDPYKV
;
A
#
# COMPACT_ATOMS: atom_id res chain seq x y z
N MET A 1 -6.18 -14.19 -12.42
CA MET A 1 -7.11 -13.32 -13.20
C MET A 1 -6.92 -11.87 -12.76
N PRO A 2 -7.35 -10.83 -13.51
CA PRO A 2 -7.27 -9.47 -12.98
C PRO A 2 -8.14 -9.33 -11.73
N GLN A 3 -7.67 -8.54 -10.78
CA GLN A 3 -8.41 -8.20 -9.56
C GLN A 3 -9.75 -7.56 -9.95
N LYS A 4 -10.82 -7.97 -9.27
CA LYS A 4 -12.16 -7.39 -9.48
C LYS A 4 -12.45 -6.33 -8.43
N PRO A 5 -13.16 -5.25 -8.78
CA PRO A 5 -13.67 -4.32 -7.79
C PRO A 5 -14.60 -5.08 -6.85
N ALA A 6 -14.37 -4.94 -5.55
CA ALA A 6 -15.16 -5.61 -4.53
C ALA A 6 -16.58 -5.04 -4.47
N LYS A 7 -17.58 -5.90 -4.28
CA LYS A 7 -18.97 -5.46 -4.02
C LYS A 7 -19.20 -5.26 -2.52
N SER A 8 -18.48 -5.97 -1.65
CA SER A 8 -18.49 -5.80 -0.20
C SER A 8 -17.32 -4.93 0.30
N LYS A 9 -17.59 -4.10 1.32
CA LYS A 9 -16.54 -3.38 2.05
C LYS A 9 -15.86 -4.33 3.03
N ILE A 10 -14.54 -4.21 3.14
CA ILE A 10 -13.77 -4.90 4.17
C ILE A 10 -14.11 -4.29 5.52
N ASP A 11 -14.46 -5.13 6.49
CA ASP A 11 -14.71 -4.72 7.87
C ASP A 11 -13.45 -4.97 8.70
N PRO A 12 -12.85 -3.94 9.32
CA PRO A 12 -11.65 -4.09 10.13
C PRO A 12 -11.87 -4.93 11.39
N THR A 13 -13.11 -5.19 11.79
CA THR A 13 -13.43 -6.06 12.95
C THR A 13 -13.27 -7.55 12.67
N TRP A 14 -13.08 -7.94 11.40
CA TRP A 14 -12.86 -9.34 11.03
C TRP A 14 -11.52 -9.87 11.52
N ASP A 15 -10.55 -8.97 11.73
CA ASP A 15 -9.23 -9.32 12.21
C ASP A 15 -9.02 -8.69 13.60
N VAL A 16 -8.46 -9.47 14.51
CA VAL A 16 -8.19 -9.05 15.88
C VAL A 16 -6.70 -8.73 16.03
N ASP A 17 -6.37 -7.68 16.78
CA ASP A 17 -4.99 -7.33 17.06
C ASP A 17 -4.42 -8.18 18.21
N GLU A 18 -4.55 -9.50 18.07
CA GLU A 18 -4.10 -10.50 19.02
C GLU A 18 -3.14 -11.48 18.36
N LEU A 19 -2.21 -12.03 19.17
CA LEU A 19 -1.30 -13.07 18.71
C LEU A 19 -2.05 -14.39 18.54
N LYS A 20 -2.15 -14.87 17.28
CA LYS A 20 -2.80 -16.14 16.96
C LYS A 20 -1.78 -17.28 16.94
N LEU A 21 -2.17 -18.42 17.53
CA LEU A 21 -1.40 -19.66 17.50
C LEU A 21 -1.92 -20.56 16.39
N CYS A 22 -1.01 -21.23 15.68
CA CYS A 22 -1.34 -22.21 14.67
C CYS A 22 -2.08 -23.41 15.32
N PRO A 23 -3.29 -23.74 14.88
CA PRO A 23 -4.04 -24.89 15.41
C PRO A 23 -3.34 -26.24 15.25
N GLU A 24 -2.49 -26.40 14.22
CA GLU A 24 -1.78 -27.65 13.97
C GLU A 24 -0.48 -27.80 14.77
N SER A 25 0.24 -26.71 14.99
CA SER A 25 1.62 -26.77 15.53
C SER A 25 1.87 -25.92 16.77
N GLY A 26 0.89 -25.15 17.23
CA GLY A 26 0.99 -24.26 18.38
C GLY A 26 1.95 -23.08 18.20
N HIS A 27 2.56 -22.91 17.02
CA HIS A 27 3.49 -21.80 16.75
C HIS A 27 2.74 -20.49 16.53
N ILE A 28 3.32 -19.38 16.96
CA ILE A 28 2.80 -18.05 16.66
C ILE A 28 2.79 -17.84 15.14
N MET A 29 1.66 -17.38 14.63
CA MET A 29 1.49 -17.08 13.21
C MET A 29 1.94 -15.66 12.90
N ALA A 30 2.49 -15.49 11.71
CA ALA A 30 2.85 -14.17 11.19
C ALA A 30 1.68 -13.62 10.37
N ARG A 31 1.37 -12.34 10.58
CA ARG A 31 0.33 -11.59 9.88
C ARG A 31 0.91 -10.90 8.65
N TYR A 32 0.19 -10.99 7.54
CA TYR A 32 0.60 -10.43 6.25
C TYR A 32 -0.51 -9.55 5.71
N LYS A 33 -0.19 -8.28 5.42
CA LYS A 33 -1.14 -7.34 4.88
C LYS A 33 -1.43 -7.66 3.41
N ILE A 34 -2.70 -7.65 3.02
CA ILE A 34 -3.11 -8.04 1.65
C ILE A 34 -3.45 -6.82 0.80
N PHE A 35 -3.99 -5.77 1.41
CA PHE A 35 -4.35 -4.53 0.71
C PHE A 35 -3.73 -3.33 1.41
N PRO A 36 -3.20 -2.34 0.66
CA PRO A 36 -2.47 -1.21 1.25
C PRO A 36 -3.37 -0.29 2.08
N ASP A 37 -4.62 -0.06 1.66
CA ASP A 37 -5.51 0.95 2.27
C ASP A 37 -6.55 0.35 3.24
N THR A 38 -6.36 -0.88 3.71
CA THR A 38 -7.29 -1.53 4.63
C THR A 38 -6.57 -2.31 5.72
N ASP A 39 -7.19 -2.45 6.87
CA ASP A 39 -6.74 -3.38 7.91
C ASP A 39 -7.26 -4.79 7.62
N PHE A 40 -6.67 -5.42 6.60
CA PHE A 40 -6.96 -6.80 6.20
C PHE A 40 -5.64 -7.57 6.13
N TYR A 41 -5.52 -8.57 6.99
CA TYR A 41 -4.34 -9.41 7.08
C TYR A 41 -4.73 -10.88 6.92
N LEU A 42 -3.76 -11.71 6.57
CA LEU A 42 -3.89 -13.15 6.63
C LEU A 42 -2.79 -13.74 7.48
N ASP A 43 -3.11 -14.82 8.15
CA ASP A 43 -2.19 -15.51 9.04
C ASP A 43 -1.52 -16.69 8.34
N ARG A 44 -0.18 -16.74 8.46
CA ARG A 44 0.61 -17.89 8.00
C ARG A 44 1.50 -18.41 9.09
N CYS A 45 1.46 -19.72 9.30
CA CYS A 45 2.35 -20.40 10.20
C CYS A 45 3.74 -20.57 9.55
N GLY A 46 4.79 -20.05 10.19
CA GLY A 46 6.17 -20.23 9.73
C GLY A 46 6.72 -21.64 9.91
N ASN A 47 6.05 -22.50 10.70
CA ASN A 47 6.48 -23.86 10.98
C ASN A 47 5.85 -24.88 10.02
N CYS A 48 4.51 -24.99 9.97
CA CYS A 48 3.83 -25.93 9.09
C CYS A 48 3.46 -25.36 7.71
N ASN A 49 3.73 -24.08 7.46
CA ASN A 49 3.32 -23.36 6.24
C ASN A 49 1.80 -23.27 6.00
N GLY A 50 0.97 -23.68 6.97
CA GLY A 50 -0.47 -23.51 6.89
C GLY A 50 -0.89 -22.04 6.83
N ILE A 51 -1.90 -21.76 6.02
CA ILE A 51 -2.55 -20.44 5.88
C ILE A 51 -3.90 -20.52 6.54
N TRP A 52 -4.20 -19.56 7.40
CA TRP A 52 -5.41 -19.54 8.23
C TRP A 52 -6.20 -18.29 7.91
N PHE A 53 -7.51 -18.46 7.82
CA PHE A 53 -8.47 -17.41 7.49
C PHE A 53 -9.46 -17.29 8.64
N ASP A 54 -9.68 -16.08 9.09
CA ASP A 54 -10.80 -15.76 9.96
C ASP A 54 -12.10 -15.67 9.16
N LYS A 55 -13.20 -15.53 9.90
CA LYS A 55 -14.53 -15.47 9.31
C LYS A 55 -14.61 -14.29 8.33
N HIS A 56 -15.14 -14.55 7.13
CA HIS A 56 -15.31 -13.59 6.02
C HIS A 56 -14.06 -13.23 5.22
N GLU A 57 -12.84 -13.59 5.66
CA GLU A 57 -11.62 -13.28 4.91
C GLU A 57 -11.51 -14.05 3.59
N TRP A 58 -11.85 -15.35 3.60
CA TRP A 58 -11.88 -16.16 2.39
C TRP A 58 -12.86 -15.60 1.35
N ASP A 59 -14.08 -15.27 1.79
CA ASP A 59 -15.12 -14.70 0.93
C ASP A 59 -14.67 -13.38 0.30
N ALA A 60 -13.96 -12.54 1.06
CA ALA A 60 -13.42 -11.28 0.58
C ALA A 60 -12.40 -11.48 -0.56
N LEU A 61 -11.54 -12.50 -0.46
CA LEU A 61 -10.59 -12.85 -1.53
C LEU A 61 -11.28 -13.44 -2.76
N VAL A 62 -12.27 -14.32 -2.56
CA VAL A 62 -13.03 -14.92 -3.65
C VAL A 62 -13.73 -13.85 -4.47
N GLU A 63 -14.41 -12.91 -3.79
CA GLU A 63 -15.10 -11.80 -4.43
C GLU A 63 -14.16 -10.94 -5.29
N ARG A 64 -12.93 -10.72 -4.80
CA ARG A 64 -11.90 -9.92 -5.47
C ARG A 64 -11.10 -10.69 -6.50
N ASN A 65 -11.40 -11.98 -6.70
CA ASN A 65 -10.73 -12.86 -7.66
C ASN A 65 -9.25 -13.11 -7.32
N LEU A 66 -8.96 -13.16 -6.02
CA LEU A 66 -7.62 -13.26 -5.43
C LEU A 66 -7.34 -14.64 -4.80
N HIS A 67 -8.33 -15.52 -4.76
CA HIS A 67 -8.27 -16.84 -4.15
C HIS A 67 -7.42 -17.87 -4.93
N ASP A 68 -7.14 -17.64 -6.22
CA ASP A 68 -6.41 -18.60 -7.06
C ASP A 68 -4.96 -18.82 -6.60
N ASN A 69 -4.31 -17.77 -6.09
CA ASN A 69 -2.88 -17.76 -5.79
C ASN A 69 -2.59 -17.18 -4.40
N VAL A 70 -3.25 -17.68 -3.35
CA VAL A 70 -3.08 -17.17 -1.98
C VAL A 70 -1.62 -17.16 -1.51
N ASN A 71 -0.82 -18.12 -1.98
CA ASN A 71 0.61 -18.19 -1.64
C ASN A 71 1.40 -16.94 -2.07
N GLU A 72 0.94 -16.22 -3.11
CA GLU A 72 1.61 -15.04 -3.64
C GLU A 72 1.68 -13.90 -2.62
N PHE A 73 0.67 -13.79 -1.75
CA PHE A 73 0.60 -12.76 -0.72
C PHE A 73 1.76 -12.80 0.26
N PHE A 74 2.30 -13.99 0.51
CA PHE A 74 3.36 -14.21 1.49
C PHE A 74 4.76 -14.09 0.88
N THR A 75 4.86 -13.67 -0.37
CA THR A 75 6.14 -13.48 -1.05
C THR A 75 6.68 -12.08 -0.78
N ARG A 76 8.01 -11.93 -0.84
CA ARG A 76 8.65 -10.60 -0.71
C ARG A 76 8.16 -9.60 -1.77
N PRO A 77 8.07 -9.95 -3.07
CA PRO A 77 7.59 -9.01 -4.08
C PRO A 77 6.21 -8.44 -3.78
N TRP A 78 5.27 -9.27 -3.33
CA TRP A 78 3.94 -8.81 -2.94
C TRP A 78 4.01 -7.84 -1.74
N GLN A 79 4.69 -8.26 -0.66
CA GLN A 79 4.77 -7.43 0.55
C GLN A 79 5.54 -6.12 0.32
N ASP A 80 6.55 -6.13 -0.55
CA ASP A 80 7.30 -4.93 -0.94
C ASP A 80 6.42 -3.94 -1.73
N ASP A 81 5.54 -4.44 -2.60
CA ASP A 81 4.57 -3.64 -3.36
C ASP A 81 3.51 -3.01 -2.44
N ILE A 82 2.97 -3.78 -1.48
CA ILE A 82 2.05 -3.27 -0.46
C ILE A 82 2.70 -2.14 0.32
N HIS A 83 3.90 -2.37 0.86
CA HIS A 83 4.60 -1.33 1.62
C HIS A 83 4.97 -0.10 0.76
N ALA A 84 5.32 -0.29 -0.52
CA ALA A 84 5.59 0.82 -1.42
C ALA A 84 4.34 1.69 -1.65
N THR A 85 3.19 1.03 -1.85
CA THR A 85 1.90 1.70 -2.02
C THR A 85 1.47 2.44 -0.75
N GLU A 86 1.61 1.81 0.43
CA GLU A 86 1.32 2.48 1.71
C GLU A 86 2.20 3.71 1.93
N ARG A 87 3.50 3.61 1.65
CA ARG A 87 4.42 4.76 1.75
C ARG A 87 3.98 5.89 0.82
N HIS A 88 3.62 5.56 -0.42
CA HIS A 88 3.11 6.53 -1.38
C HIS A 88 1.84 7.22 -0.88
N ASN A 89 0.84 6.45 -0.45
CA ASN A 89 -0.44 6.96 0.02
C ASN A 89 -0.30 7.80 1.30
N HIS A 90 0.57 7.38 2.21
CA HIS A 90 0.90 8.14 3.40
C HIS A 90 1.53 9.49 3.07
N MET A 91 2.51 9.53 2.17
CA MET A 91 3.14 10.78 1.74
C MET A 91 2.15 11.69 1.00
N HIS A 92 1.34 11.13 0.10
CA HIS A 92 0.27 11.86 -0.58
C HIS A 92 -0.67 12.55 0.43
N ARG A 93 -1.13 11.82 1.46
CA ARG A 93 -1.97 12.36 2.53
C ARG A 93 -1.29 13.50 3.29
N ILE A 94 -0.01 13.33 3.66
CA ILE A 94 0.75 14.38 4.36
C ILE A 94 0.85 15.65 3.51
N TYR A 95 1.14 15.53 2.22
CA TYR A 95 1.26 16.70 1.35
C TYR A 95 -0.09 17.39 1.16
N LEU A 96 -1.15 16.63 0.95
CA LEU A 96 -2.49 17.17 0.79
C LEU A 96 -2.99 17.88 2.06
N GLU A 97 -2.70 17.32 3.24
CA GLU A 97 -3.03 17.95 4.54
C GLU A 97 -2.25 19.25 4.75
N LYS A 98 -0.95 19.26 4.44
CA LYS A 98 -0.07 20.41 4.73
C LYS A 98 -0.18 21.54 3.72
N LEU A 99 -0.37 21.22 2.45
CA LEU A 99 -0.38 22.18 1.35
C LEU A 99 -1.81 22.54 0.91
N GLY A 100 -2.78 21.68 1.20
CA GLY A 100 -4.11 21.78 0.59
C GLY A 100 -4.12 21.24 -0.85
N SER A 101 -5.32 21.04 -1.39
CA SER A 101 -5.52 20.37 -2.68
C SER A 101 -4.99 21.18 -3.87
N GLU A 102 -5.18 22.50 -3.87
CA GLU A 102 -4.75 23.35 -4.99
C GLU A 102 -3.22 23.40 -5.12
N ASP A 103 -2.53 23.74 -4.03
CA ASP A 103 -1.07 23.85 -4.04
C ASP A 103 -0.40 22.50 -4.28
N TYR A 104 -0.96 21.42 -3.71
CA TYR A 104 -0.45 20.08 -3.92
C TYR A 104 -0.54 19.64 -5.39
N GLU A 105 -1.68 19.89 -6.04
CA GLU A 105 -1.86 19.54 -7.45
C GLU A 105 -0.91 20.36 -8.34
N ARG A 106 -0.74 21.66 -8.05
CA ARG A 106 0.19 22.52 -8.79
C ARG A 106 1.63 22.02 -8.67
N ILE A 107 2.11 21.73 -7.46
CA ILE A 107 3.50 21.26 -7.27
C ILE A 107 3.71 19.87 -7.86
N ARG A 108 2.68 19.00 -7.85
CA ARG A 108 2.71 17.69 -8.50
C ARG A 108 2.92 17.83 -10.01
N GLN A 109 2.15 18.68 -10.69
CA GLN A 109 2.29 18.92 -12.13
C GLN A 109 3.66 19.48 -12.49
N VAL A 110 4.16 20.44 -11.71
CA VAL A 110 5.52 20.98 -11.90
C VAL A 110 6.57 19.89 -11.73
N ARG A 111 6.43 19.01 -10.73
CA ARG A 111 7.35 17.89 -10.53
C ARG A 111 7.34 16.92 -11.70
N GLU A 112 6.17 16.51 -12.17
CA GLU A 112 6.02 15.60 -13.32
C GLU A 112 6.70 16.21 -14.56
N TRP A 113 6.44 17.47 -14.86
CA TRP A 113 7.10 18.19 -15.95
C TRP A 113 8.63 18.27 -15.79
N LEU A 114 9.13 18.50 -14.57
CA LEU A 114 10.57 18.61 -14.30
C LEU A 114 11.34 17.31 -14.45
N MET A 115 10.72 16.16 -14.17
CA MET A 115 11.42 14.86 -14.12
C MET A 115 12.03 14.48 -15.46
N ASP A 116 11.31 14.74 -16.55
CA ASP A 116 11.72 14.36 -17.91
C ASP A 116 12.33 15.55 -18.69
N HIS A 117 12.51 16.71 -18.04
CA HIS A 117 12.96 17.90 -18.74
C HIS A 117 14.49 17.90 -18.97
N PRO A 118 14.98 18.07 -20.22
CA PRO A 118 16.42 18.03 -20.54
C PRO A 118 17.28 19.04 -19.77
N ARG A 119 16.68 20.16 -19.36
CA ARG A 119 17.33 21.24 -18.59
C ARG A 119 16.90 21.30 -17.12
N ARG A 120 16.52 20.16 -16.52
CA ARG A 120 16.03 20.09 -15.12
C ARG A 120 16.87 20.87 -14.12
N GLY A 121 18.21 20.79 -14.21
CA GLY A 121 19.11 21.51 -13.30
C GLY A 121 18.94 23.03 -13.35
N MET A 122 18.84 23.60 -14.56
CA MET A 122 18.61 25.05 -14.74
C MET A 122 17.23 25.47 -14.22
N LEU A 123 16.20 24.66 -14.43
CA LEU A 123 14.85 24.95 -13.95
C LEU A 123 14.77 24.93 -12.42
N LEU A 124 15.44 23.97 -11.77
CA LEU A 124 15.51 23.93 -10.30
C LEU A 124 16.25 25.15 -9.74
N ALA A 125 17.36 25.55 -10.37
CA ALA A 125 18.08 26.77 -9.99
C ALA A 125 17.19 28.01 -10.12
N PHE A 126 16.41 28.11 -11.20
CA PHE A 126 15.46 29.20 -11.40
C PHE A 126 14.37 29.24 -10.30
N LEU A 127 13.83 28.08 -9.91
CA LEU A 127 12.80 27.99 -8.85
C LEU A 127 13.34 28.31 -7.45
N GLN A 128 14.64 28.08 -7.21
CA GLN A 128 15.27 28.30 -5.90
C GLN A 128 15.83 29.71 -5.72
N ALA A 129 16.06 30.46 -6.80
CA ALA A 129 16.62 31.79 -6.73
C ALA A 129 15.65 32.79 -6.07
N ASP A 130 16.16 33.61 -5.15
CA ASP A 130 15.36 34.70 -4.51
C ASP A 130 14.85 35.71 -5.55
N ASP A 131 15.67 36.01 -6.56
CA ASP A 131 15.31 36.78 -7.75
C ASP A 131 16.13 36.28 -8.96
N PRO A 132 15.55 35.48 -9.85
CA PRO A 132 16.26 34.90 -10.99
C PRO A 132 16.59 35.92 -12.10
N TYR A 133 16.15 37.18 -11.98
CA TYR A 133 16.37 38.24 -12.96
C TYR A 133 17.28 39.36 -12.47
N LYS A 134 17.66 39.33 -11.18
CA LYS A 134 18.65 40.26 -10.64
C LYS A 134 20.04 39.89 -11.14
N VAL A 135 20.59 40.79 -11.95
CA VAL A 135 21.99 40.79 -12.41
C VAL A 135 22.90 41.25 -11.27
#